data_AF-A0AA37CDN1-F1
#
_entry.id   AF-A0AA37CDN1-F1
#
_cell.length_a   1.000
_cell.length_b   1.000
_cell.length_c   1.000
_cell.angle_alpha   90.00
_cell.angle_beta   90.00
_cell.angle_gamma   90.00
#
_symmetry.space_group_name_H-M   'P 1'
#
loop_
_entity.id
_entity.type
_entity.pdbx_description
1 polymer ?
#
loop_
_entity_poly.entity_id
_entity_poly.type
_entity_poly.pdbx_seq_one_letter_code
_entity_poly.pdbx_strand_id
1 'polypeptide(L)'
;MGFSSAWGYWISAWIGNVSYMVLLFSTLGYFFPVFGEGNTLPAVICASVLLWLLHFLVLRGIKEAAFINTITTIAKMVPLVLFIVIAAIAFKMDVFTSDFWGAGNTELGSVMDQVRNMMLVTVWVFIGIEGASIFSARAEKRSDVGKATVIGFVGVLLLLVLVNVLSQGIMAQAELAGLKNPSMAGVLEHVVGPWGAQLISIGLIVSLAGALLSWTLLCAEILFASARDHTMPEFLRKENANHVPANALWLSNGLIQLFLIITLFNSSTYLSLLYLATSMILVPYFWSSAYGVLLAVRGETYENAGGERNKDLLIALISSIYAIWLVYAAGIQYLLLSALLYAPGAILFAKAKRELGQPVFTGVEKIIFIAVLIGAAIAAYGLYDGFLSL
;
A
#
# COMPACT_ATOMS: atom_id res chain seq x y z
N MET A 1 -9.23 18.46 -4.00
CA MET A 1 -8.06 18.01 -3.22
C MET A 1 -8.45 17.01 -2.13
N GLY A 2 -9.21 17.42 -1.10
CA GLY A 2 -9.60 16.53 0.03
C GLY A 2 -10.27 15.22 -0.41
N PHE A 3 -11.37 15.28 -1.17
CA PHE A 3 -12.05 14.08 -1.68
C PHE A 3 -11.11 13.16 -2.48
N SER A 4 -10.34 13.72 -3.43
CA SER A 4 -9.42 12.93 -4.28
C SER A 4 -8.33 12.25 -3.44
N SER A 5 -7.84 12.90 -2.39
CA SER A 5 -6.82 12.32 -1.51
C SER A 5 -7.41 11.19 -0.66
N ALA A 6 -8.59 11.39 -0.10
CA ALA A 6 -9.32 10.36 0.64
C ALA A 6 -9.67 9.16 -0.26
N TRP A 7 -10.16 9.41 -1.48
CA TRP A 7 -10.54 8.39 -2.44
C TRP A 7 -9.35 7.55 -2.89
N GLY A 8 -8.24 8.19 -3.25
CA GLY A 8 -7.01 7.51 -3.65
C GLY A 8 -6.42 6.65 -2.55
N TYR A 9 -6.34 7.21 -1.33
CA TYR A 9 -5.83 6.48 -0.19
C TYR A 9 -6.74 5.31 0.18
N TRP A 10 -8.05 5.52 0.22
CA TRP A 10 -8.99 4.44 0.49
C TRP A 10 -8.87 3.30 -0.54
N ILE A 11 -8.74 3.62 -1.83
CA ILE A 11 -8.54 2.61 -2.86
C ILE A 11 -7.21 1.87 -2.68
N SER A 12 -6.13 2.60 -2.46
CA SER A 12 -4.82 2.01 -2.17
C SER A 12 -4.90 1.02 -1.00
N ALA A 13 -5.58 1.42 0.09
CA ALA A 13 -5.71 0.61 1.29
C ALA A 13 -6.51 -0.68 1.05
N TRP A 14 -7.65 -0.62 0.35
CA TRP A 14 -8.45 -1.82 0.14
C TRP A 14 -7.87 -2.74 -0.95
N ILE A 15 -7.22 -2.21 -2.00
CA ILE A 15 -6.45 -3.05 -2.95
C ILE A 15 -5.27 -3.70 -2.22
N GLY A 16 -4.66 -2.99 -1.28
CA GLY A 16 -3.65 -3.54 -0.39
C GLY A 16 -4.13 -4.77 0.40
N ASN A 17 -5.37 -4.74 0.91
CA ASN A 17 -5.97 -5.91 1.55
C ASN A 17 -6.15 -7.09 0.58
N VAL A 18 -6.53 -6.84 -0.68
CA VAL A 18 -6.60 -7.89 -1.72
C VAL A 18 -5.21 -8.49 -1.93
N SER A 19 -4.19 -7.64 -2.08
CA SER A 19 -2.79 -8.04 -2.24
C SER A 19 -2.29 -8.89 -1.05
N TYR A 20 -2.60 -8.50 0.18
CA TYR A 20 -2.26 -9.26 1.38
C TYR A 20 -2.96 -10.61 1.45
N MET A 21 -4.23 -10.70 1.04
CA MET A 21 -4.93 -11.99 0.95
C MET A 21 -4.26 -12.90 -0.08
N VAL A 22 -3.96 -12.41 -1.28
CA VAL A 22 -3.26 -13.19 -2.31
C VAL A 22 -1.88 -13.64 -1.80
N LEU A 23 -1.10 -12.76 -1.17
CA LEU A 23 0.20 -13.12 -0.59
C LEU A 23 0.08 -14.17 0.53
N LEU A 24 -0.94 -14.04 1.39
CA LEU A 24 -1.20 -15.00 2.46
C LEU A 24 -1.45 -16.40 1.89
N PHE A 25 -2.32 -16.52 0.89
CA PHE A 25 -2.61 -17.81 0.27
C PHE A 25 -1.48 -18.32 -0.63
N SER A 26 -0.71 -17.44 -1.27
CA SER A 26 0.54 -17.81 -1.95
C SER A 26 1.54 -18.41 -0.98
N THR A 27 1.66 -17.83 0.22
CA THR A 27 2.56 -18.33 1.28
C THR A 27 2.06 -19.68 1.82
N LEU A 28 0.75 -19.84 2.00
CA LEU A 28 0.16 -21.14 2.33
C LEU A 28 0.35 -22.17 1.20
N GLY A 29 0.49 -21.72 -0.05
CA GLY A 29 0.83 -22.53 -1.22
C GLY A 29 2.13 -23.32 -1.07
N TYR A 30 3.09 -22.82 -0.29
CA TYR A 30 4.31 -23.54 0.07
C TYR A 30 4.02 -24.84 0.81
N PHE A 31 3.04 -24.83 1.73
CA PHE A 31 2.64 -25.99 2.53
C PHE A 31 1.55 -26.82 1.85
N PHE A 32 0.65 -26.15 1.13
CA PHE A 32 -0.52 -26.75 0.50
C PHE A 32 -0.59 -26.32 -0.97
N PRO A 33 -0.07 -27.12 -1.92
CA PRO A 33 0.05 -26.74 -3.33
C PRO A 33 -1.25 -26.31 -4.00
N VAL A 34 -2.40 -26.69 -3.45
CA VAL A 34 -3.75 -26.29 -3.91
C VAL A 34 -3.96 -24.76 -3.97
N PHE A 35 -3.23 -23.99 -3.15
CA PHE A 35 -3.33 -22.53 -3.14
C PHE A 35 -2.48 -21.85 -4.22
N GLY A 36 -1.55 -22.55 -4.85
CA GLY A 36 -0.71 -22.00 -5.93
C GLY A 36 -0.05 -20.68 -5.54
N GLU A 37 -0.21 -19.66 -6.39
CA GLU A 37 0.29 -18.29 -6.14
C GLU A 37 -0.74 -17.39 -5.43
N GLY A 38 -1.73 -17.99 -4.77
CA GLY A 38 -2.77 -17.28 -4.02
C GLY A 38 -3.94 -16.76 -4.86
N ASN A 39 -3.94 -17.04 -6.16
CA ASN A 39 -4.99 -16.66 -7.13
C ASN A 39 -5.81 -17.86 -7.65
N THR A 40 -5.62 -19.06 -7.09
CA THR A 40 -6.42 -20.24 -7.45
C THR A 40 -7.84 -20.15 -6.89
N LEU A 41 -8.79 -20.90 -7.46
CA LEU A 41 -10.17 -20.94 -6.97
C LEU A 41 -10.25 -21.29 -5.46
N PRO A 42 -9.53 -22.32 -4.95
CA PRO A 42 -9.48 -22.58 -3.51
C PRO A 42 -8.92 -21.42 -2.68
N ALA A 43 -7.87 -20.74 -3.16
CA ALA A 43 -7.30 -19.57 -2.49
C ALA A 43 -8.32 -18.44 -2.39
N VAL A 44 -9.02 -18.12 -3.47
CA VAL A 44 -10.04 -17.05 -3.52
C VAL A 44 -11.23 -17.37 -2.61
N ILE A 45 -11.69 -18.63 -2.58
CA ILE A 45 -12.77 -19.04 -1.66
C ILE A 45 -12.34 -18.86 -0.20
N CYS A 46 -11.17 -19.36 0.17
CA CYS A 46 -10.68 -19.24 1.55
C CYS A 46 -10.39 -17.78 1.94
N ALA A 47 -9.86 -16.97 1.02
CA ALA A 47 -9.66 -15.52 1.21
C ALA A 47 -10.99 -14.80 1.42
N SER A 48 -12.01 -15.15 0.63
CA SER A 48 -13.37 -14.60 0.79
C SER A 48 -13.95 -14.95 2.15
N VAL A 49 -13.83 -16.21 2.60
CA VAL A 49 -14.26 -16.64 3.93
C VAL A 49 -13.55 -15.84 5.01
N LEU A 50 -12.22 -15.70 4.93
CA LEU A 50 -11.43 -14.91 5.88
C LEU A 50 -11.85 -13.44 5.91
N LEU A 51 -12.06 -12.82 4.74
CA LEU A 51 -12.54 -11.44 4.60
C LEU A 51 -13.88 -11.23 5.32
N TRP A 52 -14.85 -12.12 5.12
CA TRP A 52 -16.16 -12.01 5.74
C TRP A 52 -16.13 -12.32 7.24
N LEU A 53 -15.29 -13.26 7.68
CA LEU A 53 -15.06 -13.49 9.11
C LEU A 53 -14.52 -12.23 9.79
N LEU A 54 -13.49 -11.60 9.21
CA LEU A 54 -12.95 -10.34 9.71
C LEU A 54 -14.00 -9.21 9.66
N HIS A 55 -14.78 -9.14 8.58
CA HIS A 55 -15.87 -8.17 8.44
C HIS A 55 -16.85 -8.24 9.61
N PHE A 56 -17.39 -9.42 9.91
CA PHE A 56 -18.38 -9.59 10.97
C PHE A 56 -17.78 -9.43 12.37
N LEU A 57 -16.51 -9.80 12.54
CA LEU A 57 -15.75 -9.54 13.76
C LEU A 57 -15.63 -8.03 14.03
N VAL A 58 -15.24 -7.26 13.00
CA VAL A 58 -15.13 -5.80 13.10
C VAL A 58 -16.50 -5.17 13.32
N LEU A 59 -17.56 -5.61 12.64
CA LEU A 59 -18.93 -5.11 12.87
C LEU A 59 -19.41 -5.32 14.31
N ARG A 60 -18.97 -6.38 14.98
CA ARG A 60 -19.25 -6.64 16.40
C ARG A 60 -18.48 -5.72 17.36
N GLY A 61 -17.69 -4.77 16.84
CA GLY A 61 -16.91 -3.84 17.65
C GLY A 61 -15.61 -4.43 18.17
N ILE A 62 -15.19 -5.59 17.68
CA ILE A 62 -13.91 -6.17 18.06
C ILE A 62 -12.81 -5.32 17.42
N LYS A 63 -12.11 -4.59 18.27
CA LYS A 63 -10.91 -3.83 17.92
C LYS A 63 -9.70 -4.70 18.18
N GLU A 64 -8.62 -4.42 17.45
CA GLU A 64 -7.35 -5.10 17.67
C GLU A 64 -6.91 -4.93 19.13
N ALA A 65 -6.75 -6.03 19.85
CA ALA A 65 -6.24 -5.98 21.21
C ALA A 65 -4.75 -5.60 21.15
N ALA A 66 -4.31 -4.68 22.01
CA ALA A 66 -2.91 -4.27 22.07
C ALA A 66 -1.94 -5.48 22.20
N PHE A 67 -2.38 -6.53 22.89
CA PHE A 67 -1.66 -7.80 23.00
C PHE A 67 -1.53 -8.54 21.67
N ILE A 68 -2.57 -8.58 20.84
CA ILE A 68 -2.55 -9.22 19.51
C ILE A 68 -1.55 -8.48 18.61
N ASN A 69 -1.60 -7.14 18.57
CA ASN A 69 -0.64 -6.35 17.81
C ASN A 69 0.81 -6.56 18.31
N THR A 70 0.99 -6.77 19.62
CA THR A 70 2.32 -7.10 20.17
C THR A 70 2.80 -8.46 19.69
N ILE A 71 1.93 -9.48 19.72
CA ILE A 71 2.26 -10.82 19.21
C ILE A 71 2.61 -10.76 17.72
N THR A 72 1.80 -10.09 16.91
CA THR A 72 2.03 -10.00 15.45
C THR A 72 3.30 -9.22 15.15
N THR A 73 3.66 -8.23 15.98
CA THR A 73 4.93 -7.51 15.91
C THR A 73 6.12 -8.42 16.27
N ILE A 74 6.04 -9.22 17.33
CA ILE A 74 7.11 -10.17 17.68
C ILE A 74 7.23 -11.25 16.58
N ALA A 75 6.11 -11.75 16.09
CA ALA A 75 6.05 -12.79 15.06
C ALA A 75 6.67 -12.37 13.73
N LYS A 76 6.67 -11.07 13.39
CA LYS A 76 7.40 -10.55 12.22
C LYS A 76 8.86 -10.22 12.55
N MET A 77 9.15 -9.71 13.74
CA MET A 77 10.52 -9.29 14.09
C MET A 77 11.47 -10.48 14.26
N VAL A 78 11.02 -11.58 14.87
CA VAL A 78 11.88 -12.75 15.13
C VAL A 78 12.42 -13.37 13.82
N PRO A 79 11.59 -13.71 12.82
CA PRO A 79 12.08 -14.23 11.55
C PRO A 79 13.00 -13.24 10.80
N LEU A 80 12.69 -11.93 10.85
CA LEU A 80 13.52 -10.91 10.19
C LEU A 80 14.91 -10.80 10.81
N VAL A 81 15.00 -10.75 12.14
CA VAL A 81 16.29 -10.68 12.84
C VAL A 81 17.08 -11.97 12.62
N LEU A 82 16.44 -13.14 12.69
CA LEU A 82 17.09 -14.42 12.40
C LEU A 82 17.60 -14.48 10.96
N PHE A 83 16.79 -14.03 10.00
CA PHE A 83 17.22 -13.92 8.60
C PHE A 83 18.49 -13.07 8.48
N ILE A 84 18.48 -11.85 9.04
CA ILE A 84 19.62 -10.93 8.96
C ILE A 84 20.88 -11.55 9.56
N VAL A 85 20.78 -12.17 10.74
CA VAL A 85 21.94 -12.80 11.41
C VAL A 85 22.48 -13.97 10.60
N ILE A 86 21.61 -14.88 10.16
CA ILE A 86 22.02 -16.06 9.38
C ILE A 86 22.60 -15.63 8.03
N ALA A 87 21.94 -14.70 7.35
CA ALA A 87 22.37 -14.20 6.06
C ALA A 87 23.70 -13.45 6.14
N ALA A 88 23.95 -12.69 7.20
CA ALA A 88 25.24 -12.03 7.44
C ALA A 88 26.37 -13.04 7.66
N ILE A 89 26.12 -14.15 8.37
CA ILE A 89 27.11 -15.21 8.57
C ILE A 89 27.39 -15.97 7.26
N ALA A 90 26.35 -16.18 6.45
CA ALA A 90 26.44 -16.89 5.18
C ALA A 90 26.84 -16.00 3.99
N PHE A 91 27.09 -14.72 4.23
CA PHE A 91 27.35 -13.73 3.18
C PHE A 91 28.66 -14.01 2.45
N LYS A 92 28.60 -14.04 1.12
CA LYS A 92 29.72 -14.30 0.23
C LYS A 92 30.05 -13.06 -0.59
N MET A 93 31.22 -12.47 -0.32
CA MET A 93 31.67 -11.22 -0.98
C MET A 93 31.92 -11.42 -2.48
N ASP A 94 32.39 -12.59 -2.88
CA ASP A 94 32.58 -13.00 -4.26
C ASP A 94 31.26 -13.04 -5.03
N VAL A 95 30.17 -13.53 -4.42
CA VAL A 95 28.82 -13.50 -5.03
C VAL A 95 28.34 -12.06 -5.15
N PHE A 96 28.44 -11.27 -4.07
CA PHE A 96 27.96 -9.89 -4.03
C PHE A 96 28.65 -8.97 -5.06
N THR A 97 29.94 -9.19 -5.32
CA THR A 97 30.73 -8.34 -6.23
C THR A 97 30.81 -8.86 -7.66
N SER A 98 30.25 -10.04 -7.94
CA SER A 98 30.36 -10.74 -9.23
C SER A 98 29.84 -9.92 -10.42
N ASP A 99 28.75 -9.17 -10.24
CA ASP A 99 28.17 -8.31 -11.27
C ASP A 99 27.61 -7.00 -10.67
N PHE A 100 28.43 -6.30 -9.88
CA PHE A 100 28.00 -5.11 -9.14
C PHE A 100 27.38 -4.01 -10.02
N TRP A 101 27.86 -3.88 -11.27
CA TRP A 101 27.37 -2.87 -12.22
C TRP A 101 26.26 -3.40 -13.16
N GLY A 102 25.85 -4.66 -13.03
CA GLY A 102 24.82 -5.27 -13.89
C GLY A 102 25.23 -5.42 -15.35
N ALA A 103 26.54 -5.51 -15.63
CA ALA A 103 27.07 -5.67 -16.98
C ALA A 103 26.73 -7.05 -17.56
N GLY A 104 26.45 -8.03 -16.71
CA GLY A 104 26.01 -9.38 -17.10
C GLY A 104 24.54 -9.48 -17.50
N ASN A 105 23.72 -8.46 -17.24
CA ASN A 105 22.30 -8.47 -17.57
C ASN A 105 21.82 -7.16 -18.23
N THR A 106 22.13 -7.02 -19.52
CA THR A 106 21.77 -5.85 -20.33
C THR A 106 20.26 -5.62 -20.48
N GLU A 107 19.42 -6.63 -20.19
CA GLU A 107 17.96 -6.52 -20.28
C GLU A 107 17.39 -5.61 -19.18
N LEU A 108 18.08 -5.46 -18.04
CA LEU A 108 17.66 -4.57 -16.95
C LEU A 108 17.83 -3.08 -17.27
N GLY A 109 18.56 -2.75 -18.32
CA GLY A 109 18.85 -1.36 -18.71
C GLY A 109 19.81 -0.66 -17.77
N SER A 110 19.81 0.67 -17.80
CA SER A 110 20.72 1.49 -16.99
C SER A 110 20.39 1.42 -15.50
N VAL A 111 21.33 1.81 -14.64
CA VAL A 111 21.08 1.96 -13.19
C VAL A 111 19.85 2.85 -12.93
N MET A 112 19.65 3.89 -13.75
CA MET A 112 18.49 4.76 -13.61
C MET A 112 17.17 4.07 -13.97
N ASP A 113 17.18 3.18 -14.97
CA ASP A 113 16.01 2.37 -15.31
C ASP A 113 15.67 1.40 -14.17
N GLN A 114 16.68 0.78 -13.56
CA GLN A 114 16.48 -0.12 -12.43
C GLN A 114 15.92 0.61 -11.21
N VAL A 115 16.47 1.79 -10.88
CA VAL A 115 15.94 2.65 -9.82
C VAL A 115 14.48 3.03 -10.11
N ARG A 116 14.17 3.49 -11.33
CA ARG A 116 12.80 3.84 -11.75
C ARG A 116 11.85 2.65 -11.60
N ASN A 117 12.24 1.46 -12.06
CA ASN A 117 11.40 0.26 -12.08
C ASN A 117 11.08 -0.24 -10.66
N MET A 118 11.95 0.04 -9.68
CA MET A 118 11.72 -0.31 -8.27
C MET A 118 10.91 0.74 -7.49
N MET A 119 10.58 1.89 -8.07
CA MET A 119 9.96 2.99 -7.33
C MET A 119 8.61 2.63 -6.73
N LEU A 120 7.73 1.96 -7.49
CA LEU A 120 6.42 1.59 -6.96
C LEU A 120 6.53 0.58 -5.81
N VAL A 121 7.44 -0.40 -5.92
CA VAL A 121 7.71 -1.33 -4.81
C VAL A 121 8.27 -0.60 -3.59
N THR A 122 9.17 0.36 -3.82
CA THR A 122 9.78 1.14 -2.73
C THR A 122 8.77 2.07 -2.06
N VAL A 123 7.85 2.67 -2.81
CA VAL A 123 6.76 3.46 -2.22
C VAL A 123 5.87 2.55 -1.39
N TRP A 124 5.45 1.40 -1.95
CA TRP A 124 4.59 0.43 -1.29
C TRP A 124 5.03 0.07 0.14
N VAL A 125 6.31 -0.24 0.31
CA VAL A 125 6.84 -0.67 1.62
C VAL A 125 6.84 0.43 2.70
N PHE A 126 6.69 1.70 2.30
CA PHE A 126 6.59 2.84 3.22
C PHE A 126 5.17 3.41 3.34
N ILE A 127 4.20 2.93 2.57
CA ILE A 127 2.79 3.31 2.73
C ILE A 127 2.32 2.87 4.12
N GLY A 128 1.59 3.75 4.81
CA GLY A 128 1.07 3.51 6.15
C GLY A 128 1.85 4.25 7.24
N ILE A 129 2.89 5.00 6.88
CA ILE A 129 3.55 5.96 7.77
C ILE A 129 2.56 7.00 8.34
N GLU A 130 1.49 7.27 7.59
CA GLU A 130 0.37 8.15 7.97
C GLU A 130 -0.57 7.51 8.99
N GLY A 131 -0.49 6.20 9.23
CA GLY A 131 -1.30 5.54 10.26
C GLY A 131 -1.12 6.21 11.62
N ALA A 132 0.11 6.63 11.95
CA ALA A 132 0.40 7.36 13.18
C ALA A 132 -0.36 8.70 13.26
N SER A 133 -0.51 9.42 12.13
CA SER A 133 -1.25 10.68 12.10
C SER A 133 -2.77 10.46 12.16
N ILE A 134 -3.29 9.41 11.54
CA ILE A 134 -4.71 9.03 11.62
C ILE A 134 -5.12 8.70 13.07
N PHE A 135 -4.26 7.97 13.80
CA PHE A 135 -4.51 7.62 15.20
C PHE A 135 -4.02 8.68 16.20
N SER A 136 -3.49 9.82 15.74
CA SER A 136 -2.94 10.87 16.61
C SER A 136 -3.95 11.42 17.61
N ALA A 137 -5.24 11.44 17.26
CA ALA A 137 -6.33 11.86 18.15
C ALA A 137 -6.47 10.96 19.40
N ARG A 138 -5.90 9.75 19.37
CA ARG A 138 -5.91 8.78 20.46
C ARG A 138 -4.57 8.69 21.20
N ALA A 139 -3.56 9.46 20.78
CA ALA A 139 -2.24 9.46 21.40
C ALA A 139 -2.24 10.26 22.71
N GLU A 140 -1.57 9.74 23.74
CA GLU A 140 -1.42 10.43 25.02
C GLU A 140 -0.60 11.73 24.88
N LYS A 141 0.46 11.70 24.04
CA LYS A 141 1.30 12.86 23.75
C LYS A 141 1.49 13.03 22.25
N ARG A 142 1.30 14.25 21.76
CA ARG A 142 1.53 14.60 20.34
C ARG A 142 2.97 14.35 19.89
N SER A 143 3.95 14.51 20.78
CA SER A 143 5.36 14.24 20.49
C SER A 143 5.64 12.77 20.16
N ASP A 144 4.82 11.86 20.68
CA ASP A 144 5.05 10.42 20.51
C ASP A 144 4.69 9.99 19.10
N VAL A 145 3.71 10.65 18.47
CA VAL A 145 3.36 10.44 17.07
C VAL A 145 4.56 10.71 16.17
N GLY A 146 5.20 11.88 16.30
CA GLY A 146 6.36 12.25 15.48
C GLY A 146 7.57 11.35 15.71
N LYS A 147 7.88 11.03 16.98
CA LYS A 147 8.98 10.12 17.32
C LYS A 147 8.74 8.71 16.78
N ALA A 148 7.54 8.17 16.96
CA ALA A 148 7.18 6.85 16.46
C ALA A 148 7.28 6.78 14.93
N THR A 149 6.82 7.83 14.23
CA THR A 149 6.95 7.94 12.78
C THR A 149 8.41 7.89 12.32
N VAL A 150 9.29 8.70 12.90
CA VAL A 150 10.70 8.76 12.48
C VAL A 150 11.46 7.48 12.85
N ILE A 151 11.30 6.98 14.07
CA ILE A 151 11.97 5.75 14.53
C ILE A 151 11.47 4.56 13.71
N GLY A 152 10.16 4.47 13.48
CA GLY A 152 9.55 3.44 12.66
C GLY A 152 10.07 3.47 11.23
N PHE A 153 10.12 4.66 10.60
CA PHE A 153 10.62 4.83 9.24
C PHE A 153 12.10 4.40 9.11
N VAL A 154 12.97 4.91 9.97
CA VAL A 154 14.41 4.58 9.94
C VAL A 154 14.63 3.09 10.24
N GLY A 155 13.90 2.53 11.21
CA GLY A 155 13.98 1.11 11.55
C GLY A 155 13.58 0.21 10.37
N VAL A 156 12.44 0.49 9.74
CA VAL A 156 11.99 -0.25 8.55
C VAL A 156 12.97 -0.08 7.39
N LEU A 157 13.47 1.12 7.14
CA LEU A 157 14.46 1.37 6.09
C LEU A 157 15.72 0.51 6.30
N LEU A 158 16.28 0.49 7.51
CA LEU A 158 17.46 -0.30 7.83
C LEU A 158 17.20 -1.80 7.63
N LEU A 159 16.06 -2.30 8.10
CA LEU A 159 15.69 -3.71 7.91
C LEU A 159 15.58 -4.07 6.42
N LEU A 160 14.92 -3.23 5.62
CA LEU A 160 14.77 -3.45 4.18
C LEU A 160 16.11 -3.44 3.45
N VAL A 161 16.99 -2.48 3.77
CA VAL A 161 18.35 -2.42 3.19
C VAL A 161 19.14 -3.67 3.55
N LEU A 162 19.15 -4.07 4.83
CA LEU A 162 19.87 -5.26 5.29
C LEU A 162 19.37 -6.52 4.61
N VAL A 163 18.05 -6.73 4.53
CA VAL A 163 17.48 -7.90 3.85
C VAL A 163 17.87 -7.95 2.38
N ASN A 164 17.78 -6.83 1.66
CA ASN A 164 18.10 -6.79 0.22
C ASN A 164 19.60 -7.02 -0.02
N VAL A 165 20.47 -6.26 0.65
CA VAL A 165 21.92 -6.35 0.47
C VAL A 165 22.43 -7.73 0.86
N LEU A 166 21.98 -8.28 1.99
CA LEU A 166 22.41 -9.61 2.43
C LEU A 166 21.94 -10.72 1.47
N SER A 167 20.74 -10.60 0.89
CA SER A 167 20.25 -11.56 -0.10
C SER A 167 21.15 -11.60 -1.35
N GLN A 168 21.64 -10.44 -1.80
CA GLN A 168 22.55 -10.33 -2.95
C GLN A 168 23.95 -10.90 -2.70
N GLY A 169 24.34 -11.12 -1.44
CA GLY A 169 25.56 -11.85 -1.09
C GLY A 169 25.35 -13.34 -0.87
N ILE A 170 24.13 -13.86 -0.99
CA ILE A 170 23.85 -15.29 -0.86
C ILE A 170 23.63 -15.92 -2.23
N MET A 171 22.78 -15.31 -3.05
CA MET A 171 22.36 -15.83 -4.36
C MET A 171 22.63 -14.80 -5.45
N ALA A 172 22.91 -15.28 -6.66
CA ALA A 172 23.12 -14.39 -7.81
C ALA A 172 21.80 -13.70 -8.21
N GLN A 173 21.89 -12.55 -8.88
CA GLN A 173 20.73 -11.75 -9.26
C GLN A 173 19.68 -12.55 -10.06
N ALA A 174 20.12 -13.39 -11.00
CA ALA A 174 19.22 -14.23 -11.81
C ALA A 174 18.48 -15.28 -10.97
N GLU A 175 19.14 -15.84 -9.95
CA GLU A 175 18.53 -16.82 -9.04
C GLU A 175 17.52 -16.15 -8.12
N LEU A 176 17.86 -14.96 -7.57
CA LEU A 176 16.95 -14.15 -6.76
C LEU A 176 15.68 -13.79 -7.53
N ALA A 177 15.81 -13.42 -8.81
CA ALA A 177 14.68 -13.09 -9.67
C ALA A 177 13.75 -14.30 -9.95
N GLY A 178 14.28 -15.52 -9.87
CA GLY A 178 13.52 -16.76 -10.06
C GLY A 178 12.79 -17.24 -8.80
N LEU A 179 13.01 -16.62 -7.63
CA LEU A 179 12.36 -17.03 -6.39
C LEU A 179 10.88 -16.64 -6.36
N LYS A 180 10.06 -17.55 -5.86
CA LYS A 180 8.64 -17.28 -5.59
C LYS A 180 8.48 -16.35 -4.39
N ASN A 181 7.40 -15.58 -4.38
CA ASN A 181 7.05 -14.76 -3.23
C ASN A 181 6.53 -15.62 -2.07
N PRO A 182 7.00 -15.39 -0.82
CA PRO A 182 8.00 -14.40 -0.41
C PRO A 182 9.46 -14.86 -0.70
N SER A 183 10.23 -14.07 -1.46
CA SER A 183 11.58 -14.42 -1.88
C SER A 183 12.56 -14.66 -0.71
N MET A 184 12.37 -13.95 0.41
CA MET A 184 13.15 -14.14 1.64
C MET A 184 13.11 -15.59 2.16
N ALA A 185 11.99 -16.30 1.98
CA ALA A 185 11.87 -17.69 2.38
C ALA A 185 12.82 -18.57 1.54
N GLY A 186 12.86 -18.35 0.22
CA GLY A 186 13.75 -19.07 -0.70
C GLY A 186 15.23 -18.77 -0.43
N VAL A 187 15.58 -17.52 -0.14
CA VAL A 187 16.95 -17.13 0.24
C VAL A 187 17.39 -17.86 1.51
N LEU A 188 16.55 -17.89 2.55
CA LEU A 188 16.91 -18.56 3.79
C LEU A 188 16.97 -20.08 3.62
N GLU A 189 16.06 -20.66 2.83
CA GLU A 189 16.08 -22.08 2.48
C GLU A 189 17.36 -22.49 1.76
N HIS A 190 17.90 -21.63 0.89
CA HIS A 190 19.19 -21.87 0.23
C HIS A 190 20.36 -21.98 1.23
N VAL A 191 20.31 -21.26 2.35
CA VAL A 191 21.38 -21.24 3.36
C VAL A 191 21.26 -22.38 4.37
N VAL A 192 20.06 -22.57 4.94
CA VAL A 192 19.88 -23.46 6.10
C VAL A 192 18.96 -24.65 5.81
N GLY A 193 18.41 -24.75 4.61
CA GLY A 193 17.46 -25.79 4.21
C GLY A 193 16.00 -25.46 4.54
N PRO A 194 15.08 -26.42 4.36
CA PRO A 194 13.62 -26.17 4.34
C PRO A 194 13.05 -25.51 5.60
N TRP A 195 13.66 -25.73 6.77
CA TRP A 195 13.18 -25.10 8.01
C TRP A 195 13.28 -23.57 7.97
N GLY A 196 14.23 -23.02 7.19
CA GLY A 196 14.38 -21.59 6.97
C GLY A 196 13.17 -20.99 6.24
N ALA A 197 12.75 -21.60 5.13
CA ALA A 197 11.53 -21.20 4.42
C ALA A 197 10.28 -21.34 5.31
N GLN A 198 10.20 -22.41 6.11
CA GLN A 198 9.07 -22.62 7.03
C GLN A 198 9.00 -21.52 8.10
N LEU A 199 10.12 -21.14 8.70
CA LEU A 199 10.21 -20.06 9.68
C LEU A 199 9.70 -18.73 9.12
N ILE A 200 10.20 -18.33 7.95
CA ILE A 200 9.78 -17.08 7.29
C ILE A 200 8.30 -17.14 6.92
N SER A 201 7.85 -18.26 6.35
CA SER A 201 6.47 -18.43 5.88
C SER A 201 5.46 -18.38 7.03
N ILE A 202 5.73 -19.07 8.14
CA ILE A 202 4.87 -19.05 9.34
C ILE A 202 4.83 -17.63 9.94
N GLY A 203 5.99 -16.98 10.07
CA GLY A 203 6.07 -15.61 10.54
C GLY A 203 5.29 -14.63 9.68
N LEU A 204 5.39 -14.76 8.36
CA LEU A 204 4.64 -13.96 7.40
C LEU A 204 3.13 -14.20 7.51
N ILE A 205 2.68 -15.45 7.63
CA ILE A 205 1.25 -15.78 7.81
C ILE A 205 0.67 -15.07 9.04
N VAL A 206 1.36 -15.15 10.19
CA VAL A 206 0.92 -14.48 11.42
C VAL A 206 0.95 -12.95 11.27
N SER A 207 1.99 -12.41 10.62
CA SER A 207 2.12 -10.98 10.35
C SER A 207 0.99 -10.45 9.45
N LEU A 208 0.65 -11.18 8.38
CA LEU A 208 -0.42 -10.82 7.46
C LEU A 208 -1.80 -10.91 8.12
N ALA A 209 -2.05 -11.93 8.95
CA ALA A 209 -3.30 -12.04 9.69
C ALA A 209 -3.54 -10.83 10.62
N GLY A 210 -2.48 -10.37 11.30
CA GLY A 210 -2.53 -9.13 12.09
C GLY A 210 -2.78 -7.90 11.22
N ALA A 211 -1.99 -7.73 10.16
CA ALA A 211 -2.08 -6.59 9.26
C ALA A 211 -3.47 -6.48 8.60
N LEU A 212 -4.08 -7.58 8.19
CA LEU A 212 -5.42 -7.59 7.57
C LEU A 212 -6.48 -6.98 8.49
N LEU A 213 -6.41 -7.21 9.80
CA LEU A 213 -7.34 -6.59 10.75
C LEU A 213 -7.11 -5.08 10.84
N SER A 214 -5.87 -4.64 11.04
CA SER A 214 -5.52 -3.22 11.17
C SER A 214 -5.88 -2.43 9.91
N TRP A 215 -5.59 -2.99 8.73
CA TRP A 215 -5.88 -2.35 7.45
C TRP A 215 -7.37 -2.37 7.10
N THR A 216 -8.12 -3.40 7.51
CA THR A 216 -9.58 -3.39 7.38
C THR A 216 -10.21 -2.25 8.19
N LEU A 217 -9.74 -2.03 9.41
CA LEU A 217 -10.16 -0.90 10.23
C LEU A 217 -9.77 0.45 9.60
N LEU A 218 -8.55 0.54 9.06
CA LEU A 218 -8.05 1.73 8.39
C LEU A 218 -8.92 2.12 7.18
N CYS A 219 -9.32 1.17 6.33
CA CYS A 219 -10.20 1.44 5.20
C CYS A 219 -11.51 2.10 5.63
N ALA A 220 -12.10 1.60 6.71
CA ALA A 220 -13.35 2.13 7.25
C ALA A 220 -13.14 3.52 7.87
N GLU A 221 -12.04 3.72 8.59
CA GLU A 221 -11.70 5.00 9.24
C GLU A 221 -11.39 6.11 8.23
N ILE A 222 -10.70 5.82 7.12
CA ILE A 222 -10.41 6.80 6.06
C ILE A 222 -11.71 7.40 5.52
N LEU A 223 -12.69 6.56 5.17
CA LEU A 223 -13.98 7.02 4.67
C LEU A 223 -14.80 7.74 5.75
N PHE A 224 -14.79 7.21 6.98
CA PHE A 224 -15.50 7.79 8.11
C PHE A 224 -14.99 9.19 8.46
N ALA A 225 -13.67 9.36 8.62
CA ALA A 225 -13.04 10.65 8.89
C ALA A 225 -13.31 11.65 7.77
N SER A 226 -13.18 11.21 6.52
CA SER A 226 -13.46 12.05 5.35
C SER A 226 -14.93 12.50 5.27
N ALA A 227 -15.86 11.63 5.68
CA ALA A 227 -17.29 11.95 5.76
C ALA A 227 -17.62 12.88 6.94
N ARG A 228 -16.90 12.77 8.05
CA ARG A 228 -17.00 13.73 9.17
C ARG A 228 -16.55 15.14 8.76
N ASP A 229 -15.55 15.24 7.90
CA ASP A 229 -15.05 16.51 7.35
C ASP A 229 -15.86 17.00 6.13
N HIS A 230 -17.02 16.39 5.87
CA HIS A 230 -17.91 16.72 4.75
C HIS A 230 -17.27 16.61 3.34
N THR A 231 -16.14 15.90 3.23
CA THR A 231 -15.49 15.65 1.94
C THR A 231 -16.09 14.44 1.24
N MET A 232 -16.69 13.51 1.99
CA MET A 232 -17.40 12.31 1.51
C MET A 232 -18.89 12.34 1.91
N PRO A 233 -19.77 11.55 1.26
CA PRO A 233 -21.19 11.53 1.58
C PRO A 233 -21.52 11.15 3.03
N GLU A 234 -22.59 11.73 3.57
CA GLU A 234 -22.97 11.61 4.99
C GLU A 234 -23.26 10.16 5.40
N PHE A 235 -23.77 9.32 4.50
CA PHE A 235 -24.07 7.93 4.83
C PHE A 235 -22.84 7.14 5.30
N LEU A 236 -21.63 7.52 4.89
CA LEU A 236 -20.37 6.89 5.32
C LEU A 236 -19.97 7.25 6.76
N ARG A 237 -20.58 8.30 7.33
CA ARG A 237 -20.41 8.69 8.74
C ARG A 237 -21.27 7.86 9.69
N LYS A 238 -22.18 7.01 9.18
CA LYS A 238 -23.10 6.24 10.02
C LYS A 238 -22.37 5.10 10.74
N GLU A 239 -22.38 5.15 12.07
CA GLU A 239 -21.90 4.07 12.93
C GLU A 239 -23.04 3.10 13.30
N ASN A 240 -22.67 1.85 13.62
CA ASN A 240 -23.59 0.88 14.22
C ASN A 240 -23.61 1.01 15.77
N ALA A 241 -24.37 0.13 16.43
CA ALA A 241 -24.47 0.10 17.90
C ALA A 241 -23.14 -0.12 18.64
N ASN A 242 -22.11 -0.62 17.94
CA ASN A 242 -20.78 -0.89 18.50
C ASN A 242 -19.77 0.22 18.16
N HIS A 243 -20.22 1.38 17.68
CA HIS A 243 -19.37 2.51 17.25
C HIS A 243 -18.38 2.15 16.13
N VAL A 244 -18.88 1.39 15.14
CA VAL A 244 -18.12 1.01 13.95
C VAL A 244 -18.78 1.64 12.73
N PRO A 245 -18.03 2.31 11.83
CA PRO A 245 -18.56 2.90 10.60
C PRO A 245 -18.99 1.81 9.59
N ALA A 246 -20.17 1.24 9.82
CA ALA A 246 -20.64 0.03 9.16
C ALA A 246 -20.77 0.20 7.64
N ASN A 247 -21.28 1.35 7.18
CA ASN A 247 -21.45 1.60 5.74
C ASN A 247 -20.11 1.68 5.00
N ALA A 248 -19.10 2.31 5.63
CA ALA A 248 -17.75 2.36 5.08
C ALA A 248 -17.12 0.97 5.02
N LEU A 249 -17.34 0.15 6.04
CA LEU A 249 -16.84 -1.23 6.09
C LEU A 249 -17.51 -2.13 5.04
N TRP A 250 -18.83 -2.04 4.86
CA TRP A 250 -19.55 -2.77 3.80
C TRP A 250 -19.08 -2.39 2.42
N LEU A 251 -18.89 -1.09 2.15
CA LEU A 251 -18.39 -0.62 0.87
C LEU A 251 -16.96 -1.12 0.61
N SER A 252 -16.09 -1.01 1.61
CA SER A 252 -14.69 -1.45 1.49
C SER A 252 -14.59 -2.96 1.25
N ASN A 253 -15.23 -3.78 2.09
CA ASN A 253 -15.11 -5.23 1.98
C ASN A 253 -15.88 -5.78 0.78
N GLY A 254 -16.95 -5.12 0.33
CA GLY A 254 -17.62 -5.45 -0.93
C GLY A 254 -16.69 -5.27 -2.13
N LEU A 255 -15.89 -4.20 -2.16
CA LEU A 255 -14.89 -3.99 -3.22
C LEU A 255 -13.71 -4.94 -3.12
N ILE A 256 -13.23 -5.24 -1.91
CA ILE A 256 -12.19 -6.27 -1.71
C ILE A 256 -12.68 -7.61 -2.26
N GLN A 257 -13.93 -8.02 -1.94
CA GLN A 257 -14.53 -9.25 -2.44
C GLN A 257 -14.62 -9.25 -3.98
N LEU A 258 -15.08 -8.14 -4.56
CA LEU A 258 -15.14 -8.00 -6.02
C LEU A 258 -13.76 -8.19 -6.65
N PHE A 259 -12.72 -7.57 -6.08
CA PHE A 259 -11.36 -7.68 -6.61
C PHE A 259 -10.73 -9.05 -6.38
N LEU A 260 -11.03 -9.74 -5.27
CA LEU A 260 -10.64 -11.14 -5.09
C LEU A 260 -11.23 -12.05 -6.19
N ILE A 261 -12.47 -11.77 -6.62
CA ILE A 261 -13.06 -12.49 -7.75
C ILE A 261 -12.36 -12.12 -9.06
N ILE A 262 -12.04 -10.84 -9.28
CA ILE A 262 -11.30 -10.39 -10.48
C ILE A 262 -9.92 -11.05 -10.58
N THR A 263 -9.23 -11.25 -9.44
CA THR A 263 -7.90 -11.90 -9.43
C THR A 263 -7.94 -13.35 -9.90
N LEU A 264 -9.07 -14.04 -9.74
CA LEU A 264 -9.27 -15.39 -10.25
C LEU A 264 -9.25 -15.46 -11.78
N PHE A 265 -9.84 -14.44 -12.43
CA PHE A 265 -10.01 -14.42 -13.89
C PHE A 265 -8.82 -13.81 -14.61
N ASN A 266 -8.14 -12.85 -14.00
CA ASN A 266 -6.98 -12.18 -14.60
C ASN A 266 -5.64 -12.84 -14.25
N SER A 267 -5.66 -13.91 -13.43
CA SER A 267 -4.44 -14.51 -12.87
C SER A 267 -3.53 -13.48 -12.21
N SER A 268 -4.11 -12.39 -11.68
CA SER A 268 -3.36 -11.25 -11.16
C SER A 268 -2.46 -11.70 -10.01
N THR A 269 -1.19 -11.34 -10.09
CA THR A 269 -0.21 -11.67 -9.07
C THR A 269 -0.25 -10.66 -7.93
N TYR A 270 0.38 -11.00 -6.81
CA TYR A 270 0.65 -10.07 -5.72
C TYR A 270 1.25 -8.74 -6.19
N LEU A 271 2.22 -8.79 -7.12
CA LEU A 271 2.92 -7.60 -7.61
C LEU A 271 2.02 -6.71 -8.47
N SER A 272 1.14 -7.30 -9.29
CA SER A 272 0.21 -6.50 -10.10
C SER A 272 -0.74 -5.68 -9.21
N LEU A 273 -1.29 -6.30 -8.17
CA LEU A 273 -2.12 -5.64 -7.17
C LEU A 273 -1.35 -4.59 -6.37
N LEU A 274 -0.10 -4.89 -6.01
CA LEU A 274 0.80 -3.96 -5.32
C LEU A 274 1.01 -2.69 -6.15
N TYR A 275 1.33 -2.83 -7.44
CA TYR A 275 1.57 -1.69 -8.32
C TYR A 275 0.32 -0.84 -8.48
N LEU A 276 -0.85 -1.46 -8.63
CA LEU A 276 -2.13 -0.76 -8.69
C LEU A 276 -2.46 -0.05 -7.38
N ALA A 277 -2.26 -0.70 -6.23
CA ALA A 277 -2.47 -0.07 -4.93
C ALA A 277 -1.53 1.13 -4.72
N THR A 278 -0.28 0.99 -5.13
CA THR A 278 0.72 2.05 -5.02
C THR A 278 0.39 3.22 -5.94
N SER A 279 -0.01 2.99 -7.19
CA SER A 279 -0.35 4.09 -8.09
C SER A 279 -1.50 4.96 -7.55
N MET A 280 -2.43 4.34 -6.82
CA MET A 280 -3.54 5.02 -6.18
C MET A 280 -3.13 5.93 -5.00
N ILE A 281 -2.02 5.65 -4.30
CA ILE A 281 -1.52 6.49 -3.20
C ILE A 281 -0.76 7.73 -3.69
N LEU A 282 -0.20 7.68 -4.90
CA LEU A 282 0.65 8.75 -5.42
C LEU A 282 -0.09 10.08 -5.53
N VAL A 283 -1.37 10.04 -5.92
CA VAL A 283 -2.22 11.23 -6.01
C VAL A 283 -2.46 11.87 -4.63
N PRO A 284 -2.86 11.13 -3.58
CA PRO A 284 -2.88 11.63 -2.20
C PRO A 284 -1.56 12.25 -1.74
N TYR A 285 -0.42 11.61 -2.01
CA TYR A 285 0.90 12.13 -1.63
C TYR A 285 1.25 13.43 -2.37
N PHE A 286 0.97 13.48 -3.66
CA PHE A 286 1.10 14.71 -4.43
C PHE A 286 0.23 15.82 -3.85
N TRP A 287 -1.05 15.57 -3.59
CA TRP A 287 -1.95 16.58 -3.02
C TRP A 287 -1.54 17.04 -1.63
N SER A 288 -1.05 16.14 -0.78
CA SER A 288 -0.54 16.47 0.54
C SER A 288 0.67 17.41 0.46
N SER A 289 1.66 17.09 -0.39
CA SER A 289 2.82 17.96 -0.61
C SER A 289 2.46 19.32 -1.21
N ALA A 290 1.60 19.33 -2.24
CA ALA A 290 1.19 20.54 -2.93
C ALA A 290 0.38 21.46 -2.01
N TYR A 291 -0.43 20.88 -1.12
CA TYR A 291 -1.12 21.65 -0.09
C TYR A 291 -0.16 22.22 0.95
N GLY A 292 0.90 21.48 1.31
CA GLY A 292 1.99 22.00 2.14
C GLY A 292 2.69 23.22 1.52
N VAL A 293 2.97 23.17 0.20
CA VAL A 293 3.50 24.33 -0.55
C VAL A 293 2.52 25.50 -0.48
N LEU A 294 1.22 25.25 -0.69
CA LEU A 294 0.19 26.29 -0.65
C LEU A 294 0.15 26.99 0.72
N LEU A 295 0.13 26.24 1.82
CA LEU A 295 0.13 26.79 3.18
C LEU A 295 1.39 27.61 3.46
N ALA A 296 2.57 27.06 3.12
CA ALA A 296 3.84 27.73 3.34
C ALA A 296 3.98 29.02 2.49
N VAL A 297 3.48 29.03 1.25
CA VAL A 297 3.45 30.24 0.40
C VAL A 297 2.51 31.30 0.99
N ARG A 298 1.31 30.91 1.44
CA ARG A 298 0.34 31.83 2.03
C ARG A 298 0.73 32.32 3.42
N GLY A 299 1.64 31.62 4.10
CA GLY A 299 2.02 31.94 5.48
C GLY A 299 0.95 31.60 6.52
N GLU A 300 -0.12 30.91 6.10
CA GLU A 300 -1.14 30.34 6.99
C GLU A 300 -0.43 29.37 7.95
N THR A 301 -0.74 29.41 9.25
CA THR A 301 -0.14 28.62 10.35
C THR A 301 1.29 28.97 10.79
N TYR A 302 1.94 30.00 10.23
CA TYR A 302 3.33 30.37 10.57
C TYR A 302 3.47 31.70 11.36
N GLU A 303 2.38 32.21 11.94
CA GLU A 303 2.30 33.53 12.59
C GLU A 303 3.42 33.78 13.64
N ASN A 304 3.90 32.74 14.32
CA ASN A 304 4.96 32.83 15.33
C ASN A 304 6.26 32.05 14.99
N ALA A 305 6.39 31.53 13.76
CA ALA A 305 7.46 30.60 13.38
C ALA A 305 8.00 30.84 11.96
N GLY A 306 8.32 32.10 11.62
CA GLY A 306 8.78 32.48 10.27
C GLY A 306 10.03 31.74 9.77
N GLY A 307 10.90 31.28 10.67
CA GLY A 307 12.07 30.44 10.32
C GLY A 307 11.70 29.02 9.88
N GLU A 308 10.62 28.46 10.41
CA GLU A 308 10.13 27.12 10.05
C GLU A 308 9.44 27.14 8.68
N ARG A 309 8.80 28.26 8.31
CA ARG A 309 8.14 28.45 7.02
C ARG A 309 9.04 28.15 5.82
N ASN A 310 10.27 28.68 5.80
CA ASN A 310 11.18 28.47 4.68
C ASN A 310 11.67 27.02 4.57
N LYS A 311 11.88 26.38 5.73
CA LYS A 311 12.24 24.97 5.81
C LYS A 311 11.10 24.09 5.30
N ASP A 312 9.87 24.33 5.76
CA ASP A 312 8.71 23.55 5.38
C ASP A 312 8.33 23.78 3.91
N LEU A 313 8.51 25.01 3.40
CA LEU A 313 8.39 25.29 1.97
C LEU A 313 9.37 24.49 1.14
N LEU A 314 10.65 24.44 1.54
CA LEU A 314 11.68 23.67 0.83
C LEU A 314 11.35 22.17 0.83
N ILE A 315 10.96 21.62 1.98
CA ILE A 315 10.56 20.21 2.12
C ILE A 315 9.33 19.93 1.25
N ALA A 316 8.32 20.79 1.30
CA ALA A 316 7.11 20.65 0.51
C ALA A 316 7.40 20.70 -1.00
N LEU A 317 8.23 21.63 -1.47
CA LEU A 317 8.64 21.73 -2.87
C LEU A 317 9.40 20.48 -3.35
N ILE A 318 10.38 20.01 -2.57
CA ILE A 318 11.12 18.78 -2.90
C ILE A 318 10.16 17.60 -2.96
N SER A 319 9.27 17.46 -1.97
CA SER A 319 8.29 16.38 -1.95
C SER A 319 7.28 16.46 -3.10
N SER A 320 6.87 17.66 -3.53
CA SER A 320 6.00 17.82 -4.70
C SER A 320 6.69 17.44 -6.00
N ILE A 321 7.95 17.86 -6.20
CA ILE A 321 8.73 17.47 -7.38
C ILE A 321 8.90 15.95 -7.41
N TYR A 322 9.24 15.35 -6.26
CA TYR A 322 9.39 13.91 -6.14
C TYR A 322 8.08 13.16 -6.38
N ALA A 323 6.95 13.65 -5.86
CA ALA A 323 5.64 13.06 -6.11
C ALA A 323 5.24 13.11 -7.59
N ILE A 324 5.53 14.20 -8.30
CA ILE A 324 5.35 14.28 -9.76
C ILE A 324 6.21 13.24 -10.47
N TRP A 325 7.47 13.11 -10.06
CA TRP A 325 8.38 12.12 -10.63
C TRP A 325 7.90 10.68 -10.35
N LEU A 326 7.34 10.39 -9.17
CA LEU A 326 6.74 9.09 -8.87
C LEU A 326 5.54 8.77 -9.78
N VAL A 327 4.68 9.75 -10.06
CA VAL A 327 3.57 9.58 -11.01
C VAL A 327 4.08 9.28 -12.41
N TYR A 328 5.18 9.91 -12.83
CA TYR A 328 5.87 9.58 -14.08
C TYR A 328 6.48 8.17 -14.05
N ALA A 329 7.19 7.81 -12.97
CA ALA A 329 7.84 6.52 -12.79
C ALA A 329 6.83 5.36 -12.71
N ALA A 330 5.60 5.61 -12.25
CA ALA A 330 4.52 4.62 -12.22
C ALA A 330 4.14 4.12 -13.63
N GLY A 331 4.44 4.89 -14.67
CA GLY A 331 4.12 4.53 -16.05
C GLY A 331 2.65 4.76 -16.42
N ILE A 332 2.42 4.83 -17.73
CA ILE A 332 1.11 5.21 -18.28
C ILE A 332 0.03 4.16 -18.00
N GLN A 333 0.39 2.88 -17.95
CA GLN A 333 -0.54 1.78 -17.66
C GLN A 333 -1.22 2.00 -16.30
N TYR A 334 -0.45 2.16 -15.22
CA TYR A 334 -1.02 2.34 -13.89
C TYR A 334 -1.69 3.69 -13.71
N LEU A 335 -1.26 4.73 -14.43
CA LEU A 335 -1.97 6.01 -14.46
C LEU A 335 -3.37 5.88 -15.08
N LEU A 336 -3.49 5.14 -16.19
CA LEU A 336 -4.77 4.87 -16.85
C LEU A 336 -5.67 4.00 -15.98
N LEU A 337 -5.14 2.93 -15.38
CA LEU A 337 -5.89 2.10 -14.43
C LEU A 337 -6.34 2.91 -13.20
N SER A 338 -5.50 3.81 -12.69
CA SER A 338 -5.91 4.73 -11.63
C SER A 338 -7.05 5.63 -12.07
N ALA A 339 -7.01 6.21 -13.27
CA ALA A 339 -8.11 7.03 -13.79
C ALA A 339 -9.44 6.26 -13.83
N LEU A 340 -9.41 4.99 -14.23
CA LEU A 340 -10.57 4.10 -14.21
C LEU A 340 -11.16 3.93 -12.81
N LEU A 341 -10.31 3.79 -11.78
CA LEU A 341 -10.74 3.64 -10.38
C LEU A 341 -11.15 4.98 -9.73
N TYR A 342 -10.65 6.11 -10.24
CA TYR A 342 -11.09 7.44 -9.83
C TYR A 342 -12.47 7.82 -10.38
N ALA A 343 -12.84 7.31 -11.56
CA ALA A 343 -14.09 7.68 -12.23
C ALA A 343 -15.36 7.41 -11.40
N PRO A 344 -15.56 6.24 -10.75
CA PRO A 344 -16.70 6.00 -9.86
C PRO A 344 -16.75 6.97 -8.66
N GLY A 345 -15.60 7.48 -8.23
CA GLY A 345 -15.51 8.46 -7.15
C GLY A 345 -16.30 9.74 -7.43
N ALA A 346 -16.44 10.12 -8.70
CA ALA A 346 -17.23 11.30 -9.06
C ALA A 346 -18.70 11.21 -8.63
N ILE A 347 -19.28 10.00 -8.55
CA ILE A 347 -20.65 9.79 -8.07
C ILE A 347 -20.74 10.17 -6.57
N LEU A 348 -19.78 9.71 -5.78
CA LEU A 348 -19.74 10.01 -4.34
C LEU A 348 -19.35 11.46 -4.08
N PHE A 349 -18.45 12.03 -4.88
CA PHE A 349 -18.12 13.46 -4.82
C PHE A 349 -19.36 14.32 -5.12
N ALA A 350 -20.11 14.00 -6.19
CA ALA A 350 -21.33 14.71 -6.54
C ALA A 350 -22.39 14.60 -5.46
N LYS A 351 -22.53 13.42 -4.83
CA LYS A 351 -23.44 13.23 -3.69
C LYS A 351 -23.04 14.10 -2.50
N ALA A 352 -21.76 14.10 -2.10
CA ALA A 352 -21.26 14.93 -0.99
C ALA A 352 -21.49 16.43 -1.25
N LYS A 353 -21.21 16.91 -2.47
CA LYS A 353 -21.46 18.31 -2.85
C LYS A 353 -22.93 18.69 -2.83
N ARG A 354 -23.82 17.80 -3.29
CA ARG A 354 -25.27 18.01 -3.26
C ARG A 354 -25.81 18.06 -1.83
N GLU A 355 -25.32 17.22 -0.93
CA GLU A 355 -25.67 17.24 0.50
C GLU A 355 -25.28 18.58 1.17
N LEU A 356 -24.22 19.24 0.69
CA LEU A 356 -23.80 20.58 1.14
C LEU A 356 -24.48 21.75 0.41
N GLY A 357 -25.39 21.49 -0.55
CA GLY A 357 -26.00 22.53 -1.37
C GLY A 357 -25.02 23.28 -2.29
N GLN A 358 -23.85 22.68 -2.56
CA GLN A 358 -22.80 23.29 -3.38
C GLN A 358 -22.88 22.81 -4.85
N PRO A 359 -22.40 23.61 -5.81
CA PRO A 359 -22.23 23.13 -7.18
C PRO A 359 -21.28 21.92 -7.20
N VAL A 360 -21.64 20.92 -8.01
CA VAL A 360 -20.90 19.65 -8.06
C VAL A 360 -19.46 19.86 -8.51
N PHE A 361 -19.24 20.68 -9.56
CA PHE A 361 -17.91 20.96 -10.07
C PHE A 361 -17.76 22.46 -10.37
N THR A 362 -16.62 23.02 -9.96
CA THR A 362 -16.09 24.29 -10.48
C THR A 362 -15.60 24.11 -11.93
N GLY A 363 -15.32 25.21 -12.64
CA GLY A 363 -14.84 25.16 -14.03
C GLY A 363 -13.57 24.32 -14.20
N VAL A 364 -12.61 24.47 -13.27
CA VAL A 364 -11.35 23.69 -13.28
C VAL A 364 -11.61 22.22 -12.96
N GLU A 365 -12.46 21.92 -11.96
CA GLU A 365 -12.79 20.54 -11.61
C GLU A 365 -13.51 19.79 -12.75
N LYS A 366 -14.31 20.49 -13.56
CA LYS A 366 -14.91 19.89 -14.77
C LYS A 366 -13.86 19.43 -15.77
N ILE A 367 -12.82 20.25 -16.01
CA ILE A 367 -11.73 19.91 -16.93
C ILE A 367 -10.97 18.67 -16.41
N ILE A 368 -10.61 18.67 -15.12
CA ILE A 368 -9.94 17.53 -14.48
C ILE A 368 -10.81 16.28 -14.60
N PHE A 369 -12.12 16.39 -14.33
CA PHE A 369 -13.04 15.27 -14.41
C PHE A 369 -13.16 14.71 -15.83
N ILE A 370 -13.26 15.59 -16.85
CA ILE A 370 -13.27 15.16 -18.25
C ILE A 370 -11.98 14.43 -18.60
N ALA A 371 -10.82 14.93 -18.17
CA ALA A 371 -9.54 14.27 -18.40
C ALA A 371 -9.48 12.87 -17.75
N VAL A 372 -9.97 12.73 -16.52
CA VAL A 372 -10.08 11.44 -15.82
C VAL A 372 -11.04 10.49 -16.56
N LEU A 373 -12.17 10.98 -17.07
CA LEU A 373 -13.11 10.17 -17.84
C LEU A 373 -12.51 9.69 -19.18
N ILE A 374 -11.76 10.55 -19.87
CA ILE A 374 -11.04 10.17 -21.09
C ILE A 374 -10.00 9.09 -20.76
N GLY A 375 -9.20 9.29 -19.71
CA GLY A 375 -8.23 8.29 -19.25
C GLY A 375 -8.90 6.96 -18.87
N ALA A 376 -10.04 7.01 -18.16
CA ALA A 376 -10.82 5.84 -17.81
C ALA A 376 -11.39 5.11 -19.04
N ALA A 377 -11.86 5.84 -20.06
CA ALA A 377 -12.35 5.26 -21.30
C ALA A 377 -11.21 4.58 -22.09
N ILE A 378 -10.04 5.22 -22.17
CA ILE A 378 -8.84 4.62 -22.76
C ILE A 378 -8.43 3.37 -21.99
N ALA A 379 -8.47 3.41 -20.66
CA ALA A 379 -8.15 2.26 -19.81
C ALA A 379 -9.11 1.09 -20.02
N ALA A 380 -10.41 1.36 -20.06
CA ALA A 380 -11.44 0.35 -20.30
C ALA A 380 -11.30 -0.28 -21.70
N TYR A 381 -11.04 0.54 -22.72
CA TYR A 381 -10.73 0.04 -24.06
C TYR A 381 -9.45 -0.79 -24.07
N GLY A 382 -8.40 -0.37 -23.37
CA GLY A 382 -7.15 -1.12 -23.31
C GLY A 382 -7.22 -2.45 -22.58
N LEU A 383 -8.07 -2.55 -21.55
CA LEU A 383 -8.39 -3.84 -20.92
C LEU A 383 -9.18 -4.75 -21.85
N TYR A 384 -10.05 -4.20 -22.69
CA TYR A 384 -10.82 -4.96 -23.68
C TYR A 384 -9.96 -5.45 -24.86
N ASP A 385 -9.11 -4.58 -25.38
CA ASP A 385 -8.22 -4.83 -26.53
C ASP A 385 -6.97 -5.64 -26.14
N GLY A 386 -6.68 -5.74 -24.84
CA GLY A 386 -5.59 -6.56 -24.29
C GLY A 386 -4.23 -5.87 -24.22
N PHE A 387 -4.12 -4.57 -24.53
CA PHE A 387 -2.88 -3.81 -24.34
C PHE A 387 -2.67 -3.32 -22.89
N LEU A 388 -3.70 -3.38 -22.05
CA LEU A 388 -3.59 -3.25 -20.59
C LEU A 388 -3.98 -4.57 -19.94
N SER A 389 -3.28 -4.93 -18.86
CA SER A 389 -3.61 -6.08 -18.01
C SER A 389 -3.63 -5.66 -16.54
N LEU A 390 -4.41 -6.41 -15.74
CA LEU A 390 -4.63 -6.16 -14.31
C LEU A 390 -3.79 -7.06 -13.40
#